data_AF-T1CMH2-F1
#
_entry.id   AF-T1CMH2-F1
#
_cell.length_a   1.000
_cell.length_b   1.000
_cell.length_c   1.000
_cell.angle_alpha   90.00
_cell.angle_beta   90.00
_cell.angle_gamma   90.00
#
_symmetry.space_group_name_H-M   'P 1'
#
loop_
_entity.id
_entity.type
_entity.pdbx_description
1 polymer ?
#
loop_
_entity_poly.entity_id
_entity_poly.type
_entity_poly.pdbx_seq_one_letter_code
_entity_poly.pdbx_strand_id
1 'polypeptide(L)'
;LGIDYIDESEVLTPADEENHVDKWLFKAPFVCGARNLGEALRRISEGAAMVRTKGEAGTGDVVEAVRHMRAVSQGIRRLQSLRADELASAAKELGASLELVREVSEAGRLPVVNFSSKA
;
A
#
# COMPACT_ATOMS: atom_id res chain seq x y z
N LEU A 1 13.91 21.65 7.94
CA LEU A 1 14.07 20.29 8.49
C LEU A 1 14.50 19.38 7.34
N GLY A 2 15.72 18.85 7.36
CA GLY A 2 16.22 17.88 6.39
C GLY A 2 15.76 16.49 6.81
N ILE A 3 14.52 16.16 6.47
CA ILE A 3 13.84 14.90 6.82
C ILE A 3 14.01 13.93 5.65
N ASP A 4 14.45 12.71 5.94
CA ASP A 4 14.69 11.68 4.91
C ASP A 4 13.39 11.04 4.41
N TYR A 5 12.38 10.92 5.28
CA TYR A 5 11.07 10.34 4.96
C TYR A 5 9.95 11.03 5.76
N ILE A 6 8.73 11.02 5.20
CA ILE A 6 7.49 11.43 5.87
C ILE A 6 6.59 10.19 6.01
N ASP A 7 6.18 9.83 7.23
CA ASP A 7 5.21 8.74 7.46
C ASP A 7 3.81 9.34 7.63
N GLU A 8 2.93 9.11 6.66
CA GLU A 8 1.51 9.46 6.79
C GLU A 8 0.82 8.40 7.64
N SER A 9 1.02 8.51 8.94
CA SER A 9 0.65 7.47 9.90
C SER A 9 -0.81 7.57 10.32
N GLU A 10 -1.55 6.48 10.12
CA GLU A 10 -2.89 6.28 10.66
C GLU A 10 -2.95 6.17 12.19
N VAL A 11 -1.79 6.13 12.86
CA VAL A 11 -1.69 6.12 14.34
C VAL A 11 -1.97 7.52 14.91
N LEU A 12 -1.81 8.56 14.09
CA LEU A 12 -2.21 9.91 14.44
C LEU A 12 -3.69 10.12 14.10
N THR A 13 -4.34 11.03 14.81
CA THR A 13 -5.72 11.44 14.47
C THR A 13 -5.74 11.97 13.02
N PRO A 14 -6.59 11.43 12.14
CA PRO A 14 -6.69 11.90 10.76
C PRO A 14 -6.99 13.40 10.73
N ALA A 15 -6.24 14.14 9.90
CA ALA A 15 -6.53 15.55 9.63
C ALA A 15 -7.66 15.71 8.61
N ASP A 16 -7.88 14.71 7.76
CA ASP A 16 -8.95 14.59 6.78
C ASP A 16 -9.39 13.11 6.78
N GLU A 17 -10.71 12.87 6.87
CA GLU A 17 -11.28 11.51 6.91
C GLU A 17 -11.59 10.95 5.51
N GLU A 18 -11.66 11.82 4.49
CA GLU A 18 -12.06 11.47 3.13
C GLU A 18 -10.87 11.36 2.18
N ASN A 19 -9.86 12.24 2.34
CA ASN A 19 -8.74 12.35 1.39
C ASN A 19 -7.38 12.17 2.07
N HIS A 20 -6.51 11.42 1.38
CA HIS A 20 -5.10 11.35 1.73
C HIS A 20 -4.32 12.50 1.12
N VAL A 21 -3.14 12.78 1.67
CA VAL A 21 -2.25 13.81 1.13
C VAL A 21 -1.85 13.46 -0.31
N ASP A 22 -1.92 14.44 -1.23
CA ASP A 22 -1.30 14.32 -2.56
C ASP A 22 0.22 14.43 -2.42
N LYS A 23 0.90 13.28 -2.46
CA LYS A 23 2.31 13.15 -2.10
C LYS A 23 3.22 13.57 -3.26
N TRP A 24 2.68 13.66 -4.48
CA TRP A 24 3.40 14.13 -5.66
C TRP A 24 3.81 15.61 -5.56
N LEU A 25 3.15 16.38 -4.70
CA LEU A 25 3.48 17.79 -4.43
C LEU A 25 4.74 17.96 -3.56
N PHE A 26 5.29 16.86 -3.04
CA PHE A 26 6.39 16.89 -2.09
C PHE A 26 7.68 16.30 -2.68
N LYS A 27 8.81 16.89 -2.30
CA LYS A 27 10.14 16.34 -2.64
C LYS A 27 10.58 15.21 -1.70
N ALA A 28 10.08 15.22 -0.47
CA ALA A 28 10.41 14.18 0.51
C ALA A 28 9.56 12.92 0.22
N PRO A 29 10.15 11.71 0.29
CA PRO A 29 9.43 10.48 0.04
C PRO A 29 8.45 10.15 1.18
N PHE A 30 7.28 9.63 0.82
CA PHE A 30 6.25 9.23 1.77
C PHE A 30 6.25 7.72 2.04
N VAL A 31 6.04 7.36 3.30
CA VAL A 31 5.73 5.99 3.76
C VAL A 31 4.26 5.95 4.15
N CYS A 32 3.53 4.93 3.70
CA CYS A 32 2.11 4.76 4.01
C CYS A 32 1.79 3.33 4.48
N GLY A 33 0.87 3.23 5.45
CA GLY A 33 0.34 1.94 5.91
C GLY A 33 -0.66 1.31 4.93
N ALA A 34 -0.65 -0.02 4.81
CA ALA A 34 -1.66 -0.79 4.09
C ALA A 34 -2.03 -2.10 4.80
N ARG A 35 -3.30 -2.51 4.71
CA ARG A 35 -3.83 -3.77 5.25
C ARG A 35 -3.99 -4.86 4.20
N ASN A 36 -4.11 -4.47 2.94
CA ASN A 36 -4.32 -5.35 1.79
C ASN A 36 -3.72 -4.73 0.52
N LEU A 37 -3.73 -5.49 -0.57
CA LEU A 37 -3.17 -5.02 -1.85
C LEU A 37 -3.87 -3.77 -2.39
N GLY A 38 -5.20 -3.69 -2.31
CA GLY A 38 -5.94 -2.54 -2.84
C GLY A 38 -5.55 -1.23 -2.14
N GLU A 39 -5.43 -1.25 -0.81
CA GLU A 39 -4.95 -0.10 -0.04
C GLU A 39 -3.52 0.27 -0.40
N ALA A 40 -2.62 -0.70 -0.56
CA ALA A 40 -1.24 -0.46 -0.98
C ALA A 40 -1.18 0.24 -2.36
N LEU A 41 -1.95 -0.25 -3.34
CA LEU A 41 -1.96 0.33 -4.69
C LEU A 41 -2.56 1.74 -4.71
N ARG A 42 -3.55 2.04 -3.88
CA ARG A 42 -4.08 3.41 -3.73
C ARG A 42 -3.03 4.36 -3.15
N ARG A 43 -2.33 3.95 -2.09
CA ARG A 43 -1.23 4.75 -1.51
C ARG A 43 -0.12 5.03 -2.52
N ILE A 44 0.24 4.03 -3.33
CA ILE A 44 1.22 4.20 -4.41
C ILE A 44 0.70 5.17 -5.47
N SER A 45 -0.58 5.09 -5.84
CA SER A 45 -1.20 6.02 -6.80
C SER A 45 -1.15 7.47 -6.31
N GLU A 46 -1.28 7.68 -5.00
CA GLU A 46 -1.16 8.98 -4.34
C GLU A 46 0.29 9.48 -4.19
N GLY A 47 1.30 8.68 -4.59
CA GLY A 47 2.71 9.06 -4.54
C GLY A 47 3.50 8.50 -3.36
N ALA A 48 3.01 7.45 -2.68
CA ALA A 48 3.81 6.78 -1.64
C ALA A 48 5.05 6.12 -2.26
N ALA A 49 6.22 6.47 -1.73
CA ALA A 49 7.50 5.89 -2.13
C ALA A 49 7.81 4.56 -1.42
N MET A 50 7.06 4.25 -0.36
CA MET A 50 7.16 3.02 0.41
C MET A 50 5.81 2.64 1.02
N VAL A 51 5.52 1.35 1.07
CA VAL A 51 4.33 0.81 1.76
C VAL A 51 4.78 -0.03 2.97
N ARG A 52 4.10 0.15 4.10
CA ARG A 52 4.27 -0.67 5.30
C ARG A 52 2.98 -1.36 5.72
N THR A 53 3.07 -2.52 6.35
CA THR A 53 1.87 -3.19 6.89
C THR A 53 1.39 -2.49 8.16
N LYS A 54 0.07 -2.26 8.27
CA LYS A 54 -0.50 -1.74 9.51
C LYS A 54 -0.39 -2.81 10.60
N GLY A 55 0.27 -2.52 11.70
CA GLY A 55 0.21 -3.34 12.91
C GLY A 55 -0.96 -2.92 13.79
N GLU A 56 -1.17 -3.63 14.89
CA GLU A 56 -1.94 -3.06 15.99
C GLU A 56 -1.00 -2.16 16.80
N ALA A 57 -1.24 -0.85 16.77
CA ALA A 57 -0.34 0.12 17.38
C ALA A 57 -0.34 -0.03 18.91
N GLY A 58 0.84 -0.17 19.51
CA GLY A 58 1.01 -0.14 20.97
C GLY A 58 0.72 -1.45 21.74
N THR A 59 0.31 -2.54 21.07
CA THR A 59 0.05 -3.83 21.75
C THR A 59 1.25 -4.79 21.74
N GLY A 60 2.23 -4.56 20.87
CA GLY A 60 3.36 -5.47 20.68
C GLY A 60 2.99 -6.78 19.96
N ASP A 61 1.74 -6.94 19.54
CA ASP A 61 1.25 -8.10 18.81
C ASP A 61 1.58 -8.00 17.31
N VAL A 62 2.37 -8.95 16.83
CA VAL A 62 2.79 -9.04 15.42
C VAL A 62 1.76 -9.74 14.53
N VAL A 63 0.71 -10.35 15.10
CA VAL A 63 -0.26 -11.15 14.36
C VAL A 63 -0.97 -10.33 13.29
N GLU A 64 -1.39 -9.10 13.59
CA GLU A 64 -2.07 -8.23 12.61
C GLU A 64 -1.13 -7.78 11.49
N ALA A 65 0.12 -7.43 11.82
CA ALA A 65 1.12 -7.09 10.81
C ALA A 65 1.38 -8.28 9.86
N VAL A 66 1.50 -9.49 10.40
CA VAL A 66 1.67 -10.73 9.61
C VAL A 66 0.43 -11.02 8.77
N ARG A 67 -0.78 -10.79 9.29
CA ARG A 67 -2.04 -10.96 8.55
C ARG A 67 -2.08 -10.03 7.35
N HIS A 68 -1.79 -8.74 7.53
CA HIS A 68 -1.78 -7.76 6.44
C HIS A 68 -0.68 -8.05 5.41
N MET A 69 0.51 -8.46 5.85
CA MET A 69 1.59 -8.89 4.95
C MET A 69 1.13 -10.07 4.07
N ARG A 70 0.44 -11.05 4.67
CA ARG A 70 -0.13 -12.19 3.93
C ARG A 70 -1.23 -11.75 2.97
N ALA A 71 -2.10 -10.82 3.38
CA ALA A 71 -3.17 -10.30 2.52
C ALA A 71 -2.63 -9.58 1.27
N VAL A 72 -1.60 -8.74 1.43
CA VAL A 72 -0.90 -8.10 0.30
C VAL A 72 -0.28 -9.16 -0.62
N SER A 73 0.47 -10.11 -0.04
CA SER A 73 1.16 -11.17 -0.79
C SER A 73 0.18 -12.08 -1.55
N GLN A 74 -0.94 -12.43 -0.94
CA GLN A 74 -2.00 -13.22 -1.57
C GLN A 74 -2.66 -12.45 -2.71
N GLY A 75 -2.92 -11.15 -2.53
CA GLY A 75 -3.42 -10.29 -3.59
C GLY A 75 -2.50 -10.27 -4.80
N ILE A 76 -1.18 -10.13 -4.58
CA ILE A 76 -0.19 -10.12 -5.67
C ILE A 76 -0.21 -11.45 -6.43
N ARG A 77 -0.17 -12.57 -5.71
CA ARG A 77 -0.24 -13.91 -6.33
C ARG A 77 -1.54 -14.13 -7.09
N ARG A 78 -2.67 -13.63 -6.59
CA ARG A 78 -3.95 -13.65 -7.32
C ARG A 78 -3.79 -12.91 -8.64
N LEU A 79 -3.26 -11.69 -8.64
CA LEU A 79 -3.05 -10.92 -9.88
C LEU A 79 -2.14 -11.63 -10.89
N GLN A 80 -1.08 -12.31 -10.44
CA GLN A 80 -0.20 -13.09 -11.33
C GLN A 80 -0.90 -14.30 -11.97
N SER A 81 -1.94 -14.82 -11.31
CA SER A 81 -2.70 -15.98 -11.81
C SER A 81 -3.84 -15.64 -12.75
N LEU A 82 -4.25 -14.36 -12.79
CA LEU A 82 -5.33 -13.88 -13.65
C LEU A 82 -4.86 -13.72 -15.10
N ARG A 83 -5.80 -13.87 -16.04
CA ARG A 83 -5.57 -13.53 -17.44
C ARG A 83 -5.62 -12.01 -17.64
N ALA A 84 -4.99 -11.53 -18.71
CA ALA A 84 -4.87 -10.10 -18.99
C ALA A 84 -6.24 -9.39 -19.15
N ASP A 85 -7.26 -10.09 -19.63
CA ASP A 85 -8.64 -9.62 -19.79
C ASP A 85 -9.40 -9.53 -18.45
N GLU A 86 -9.00 -10.30 -17.44
CA GLU A 86 -9.60 -10.27 -16.09
C GLU A 86 -9.05 -9.15 -15.21
N LEU A 87 -7.89 -8.58 -15.56
CA LEU A 87 -7.21 -7.54 -14.76
C LEU A 87 -8.02 -6.25 -14.61
N ALA A 88 -8.85 -5.90 -15.61
CA ALA A 88 -9.71 -4.72 -15.54
C ALA A 88 -10.78 -4.85 -14.43
N SER A 89 -11.38 -6.03 -14.30
CA SER A 89 -12.34 -6.34 -13.23
C SER A 89 -11.64 -6.35 -11.87
N ALA A 90 -10.46 -6.97 -11.78
CA ALA A 90 -9.67 -6.99 -10.55
C ALA A 90 -9.26 -5.58 -10.10
N ALA A 91 -8.88 -4.69 -11.03
CA ALA A 91 -8.55 -3.30 -10.72
C ALA A 91 -9.75 -2.55 -10.12
N LYS A 92 -10.96 -2.78 -10.66
CA LYS A 92 -12.20 -2.21 -10.12
C LYS A 92 -12.51 -2.73 -8.72
N GLU A 93 -12.37 -4.04 -8.48
CA GLU A 93 -12.57 -4.64 -7.15
C GLU A 93 -11.58 -4.09 -6.11
N LEU A 94 -10.31 -3.92 -6.50
CA LEU A 94 -9.27 -3.40 -5.65
C LEU A 94 -9.37 -1.88 -5.44
N GLY A 95 -10.16 -1.17 -6.25
CA GLY A 95 -10.22 0.28 -6.29
C GLY A 95 -8.85 0.88 -6.61
N ALA A 96 -8.13 0.31 -7.57
CA ALA A 96 -6.77 0.69 -7.93
C ALA A 96 -6.65 0.96 -9.44
N SER A 97 -5.62 1.71 -9.86
CA SER A 97 -5.35 1.95 -11.28
C SER A 97 -5.06 0.64 -12.01
N LEU A 98 -5.66 0.47 -13.20
CA LEU A 98 -5.42 -0.68 -14.07
C LEU A 98 -3.95 -0.79 -14.47
N GLU A 99 -3.26 0.33 -14.64
CA GLU A 99 -1.84 0.35 -14.99
C GLU A 99 -0.99 -0.29 -13.88
N LEU A 100 -1.19 0.14 -12.63
CA LEU A 100 -0.49 -0.44 -11.47
C LEU A 100 -0.85 -1.92 -11.27
N VAL A 101 -2.11 -2.30 -11.51
CA VAL A 101 -2.53 -3.71 -11.42
C VAL A 101 -1.83 -4.57 -12.46
N ARG A 102 -1.68 -4.07 -13.70
CA ARG A 102 -0.92 -4.76 -14.76
C ARG A 102 0.55 -4.87 -14.39
N GLU A 103 1.16 -3.79 -13.95
CA GLU A 103 2.57 -3.78 -13.52
C GLU A 103 2.82 -4.80 -12.41
N VAL A 104 1.96 -4.84 -11.38
CA VAL A 104 2.10 -5.79 -10.27
C VAL A 104 1.81 -7.24 -10.70
N SER A 105 0.86 -7.45 -11.60
CA SER A 105 0.57 -8.77 -12.19
C SER A 105 1.79 -9.31 -12.96
N GLU A 106 2.46 -8.46 -13.73
CA GLU A 106 3.65 -8.84 -14.49
C GLU A 106 4.90 -9.00 -13.60
N ALA A 107 5.15 -8.05 -12.71
CA ALA A 107 6.35 -8.03 -11.87
C ALA A 107 6.31 -9.00 -10.68
N GLY A 108 5.11 -9.38 -10.22
CA GLY A 108 4.94 -10.25 -9.04
C GLY A 108 5.35 -9.61 -7.71
N ARG A 109 5.43 -8.28 -7.66
CA ARG A 109 5.78 -7.49 -6.48
C ARG A 109 5.22 -6.08 -6.62
N LEU A 110 5.18 -5.34 -5.51
CA LEU A 110 4.86 -3.90 -5.55
C LEU A 110 5.97 -3.12 -6.29
N PRO A 111 5.63 -2.03 -6.99
CA PRO A 111 6.61 -1.17 -7.68
C PRO A 111 7.46 -0.34 -6.72
N VAL A 112 7.10 -0.30 -5.43
CA VAL A 112 7.80 0.41 -4.36
C VAL A 112 8.33 -0.56 -3.30
N VAL A 113 9.21 -0.07 -2.43
CA VAL A 113 9.71 -0.84 -1.30
C VAL A 113 8.56 -1.22 -0.36
N ASN A 114 8.52 -2.48 0.05
CA ASN A 114 7.53 -3.03 0.99
C ASN A 114 8.24 -3.40 2.30
N PHE A 115 7.94 -2.71 3.40
CA PHE A 115 8.56 -2.93 4.70
C PHE A 115 7.53 -3.41 5.74
N SER A 116 7.90 -4.31 6.64
CA SER A 116 7.02 -4.70 7.76
C SER A 116 7.35 -3.83 8.97
N SER A 117 6.48 -2.88 9.33
CA SER A 117 6.69 -2.04 10.51
C SER A 117 6.14 -2.71 11.77
N LYS A 118 6.99 -2.87 12.78
CA LYS A 118 6.57 -2.86 14.19
C LYS A 118 6.36 -1.40 14.58
N ALA A 119 5.17 -1.07 15.10
CA ALA A 119 4.96 0.19 15.80
C ALA A 119 5.63 0.12 17.18
#